data_AF-A4EV70-F1
#
_entry.id   AF-A4EV70-F1
#
_cell.length_a   1.000
_cell.length_b   1.000
_cell.length_c   1.000
_cell.angle_alpha   90.00
_cell.angle_beta   90.00
_cell.angle_gamma   90.00
#
_symmetry.space_group_name_H-M   'P 1'
#
loop_
_entity.id
_entity.type
_entity.pdbx_description
1 polymer ?
#
loop_
_entity_poly.entity_id
_entity_poly.type
_entity_poly.pdbx_seq_one_letter_code
_entity_poly.pdbx_strand_id
1 'polypeptide(L)'
;MSGESFPRPDVLDRICSFFDVDARILLEPVDTIGSQGQILNSPFLTDFLGHGVRQLSEPFFPSGFYRFTRRSFISNGQFIVGLVQVFRGQDGITFVKGFEAREAMRFQGLSESPRSREFRGLVSAHEDGVAFMISRRRAMTYSFNYLARIGSMENNFWLGYVARTVRDGSGERVTRMVYEHLGREFGPALAAARSSGFAEEADLMPYHRHLLRPDVPFR
;
A
#
# COMPACT_ATOMS: atom_id res chain seq x y z
N MET A 1 -44.78 31.42 14.05
CA MET A 1 -43.81 31.88 13.03
C MET A 1 -42.44 31.70 13.63
N SER A 2 -41.71 30.68 13.17
CA SER A 2 -40.41 30.27 13.70
C SER A 2 -39.36 31.36 13.45
N GLY A 3 -38.79 31.89 14.54
CA GLY A 3 -37.67 32.81 14.49
C GLY A 3 -36.38 32.05 14.27
N GLU A 4 -36.06 31.76 13.01
CA GLU A 4 -34.72 31.31 12.65
C GLU A 4 -33.79 32.53 12.63
N SER A 5 -32.98 32.65 13.68
CA SER A 5 -31.93 33.66 13.77
C SER A 5 -30.70 33.17 13.02
N PHE A 6 -30.39 33.78 11.88
CA PHE A 6 -29.12 33.55 11.20
C PHE A 6 -27.97 34.11 12.05
N PRO A 7 -26.89 33.34 12.27
CA PRO A 7 -25.73 33.86 12.97
C PRO A 7 -25.16 35.05 12.19
N ARG A 8 -24.84 36.13 12.89
CA ARG A 8 -24.15 37.26 12.28
C ARG A 8 -22.80 36.79 11.69
N PRO A 9 -22.33 37.36 10.56
CA PRO A 9 -21.14 36.88 9.86
C PRO A 9 -19.88 36.74 10.74
N ASP A 10 -19.72 37.61 11.74
CA ASP A 10 -18.61 37.58 12.72
C ASP A 10 -18.66 36.37 13.67
N VAL A 11 -19.87 35.94 14.04
CA VAL A 11 -20.10 34.77 14.89
C VAL A 11 -19.89 33.48 14.07
N LEU A 12 -20.33 33.49 12.82
CA LEU A 12 -20.14 32.37 11.90
C LEU A 12 -18.65 32.13 11.63
N ASP A 13 -17.86 33.17 11.36
CA ASP A 13 -16.42 33.08 11.13
C ASP A 13 -15.68 32.48 12.34
N ARG A 14 -16.09 32.87 13.56
CA ARG A 14 -15.58 32.29 14.80
C ARG A 14 -15.90 30.80 14.95
N ILE A 15 -17.13 30.38 14.63
CA ILE A 15 -17.53 28.97 14.70
C ILE A 15 -16.77 28.16 13.66
N CYS A 16 -16.71 28.65 12.42
CA CYS A 16 -16.01 28.03 11.31
C CYS A 16 -14.51 27.85 11.62
N SER A 17 -13.87 28.90 12.12
CA SER A 17 -12.47 28.85 12.57
C SER A 17 -12.23 27.91 13.74
N PHE A 18 -13.17 27.83 14.70
CA PHE A 18 -13.03 26.95 15.87
C PHE A 18 -13.12 25.46 15.49
N PHE A 19 -14.02 25.10 14.57
CA PHE A 19 -14.21 23.73 14.13
C PHE A 19 -13.37 23.34 12.92
N ASP A 20 -12.55 24.27 12.39
CA ASP A 20 -11.78 24.10 11.15
C ASP A 20 -12.67 23.68 9.97
N VAL A 21 -13.85 24.32 9.87
CA VAL A 21 -14.85 24.07 8.82
C VAL A 21 -15.06 25.33 7.99
N ASP A 22 -15.38 25.14 6.70
CA ASP A 22 -15.62 26.24 5.77
C ASP A 22 -17.02 26.83 5.95
N ALA A 23 -17.13 28.17 5.96
CA ALA A 23 -18.40 28.89 6.09
C ALA A 23 -19.41 28.60 4.97
N ARG A 24 -18.99 27.94 3.88
CA ARG A 24 -19.86 27.37 2.86
C ARG A 24 -20.89 26.38 3.39
N ILE A 25 -20.75 25.87 4.63
CA ILE A 25 -21.75 25.02 5.31
C ILE A 25 -23.17 25.60 5.38
N LEU A 26 -23.33 26.92 5.25
CA LEU A 26 -24.63 27.57 5.20
C LEU A 26 -25.14 27.84 3.77
N LEU A 27 -24.28 27.75 2.76
CA LEU A 27 -24.58 28.12 1.37
C LEU A 27 -24.64 26.91 0.43
N GLU A 28 -23.94 25.85 0.80
CA GLU A 28 -23.85 24.59 0.07
C GLU A 28 -24.48 23.50 0.93
N PRO A 29 -25.39 22.66 0.38
CA PRO A 29 -25.84 21.45 1.07
C PRO A 29 -24.63 20.68 1.62
N VAL A 30 -24.71 20.19 2.87
CA VAL A 30 -23.62 19.42 3.51
C VAL A 30 -23.09 18.30 2.60
N ASP A 31 -23.97 17.71 1.79
CA ASP A 31 -23.69 16.65 0.83
C ASP A 31 -22.77 17.09 -0.33
N THR A 32 -22.66 18.40 -0.58
CA THR A 32 -21.78 19.01 -1.59
C THR A 32 -20.47 19.55 -1.02
N ILE A 33 -20.35 19.64 0.31
CA ILE A 33 -19.11 20.03 1.01
C ILE A 33 -18.25 18.78 1.15
N GLY A 34 -17.90 18.21 0.01
CA GLY A 34 -16.93 17.14 -0.09
C GLY A 34 -15.55 17.70 0.17
N SER A 35 -14.89 17.18 1.20
CA SER A 35 -13.43 17.16 1.35
C SER A 35 -12.74 17.17 0.00
N GLN A 36 -11.76 18.06 -0.21
CA GLN A 36 -10.98 18.21 -1.45
C GLN A 36 -10.96 16.93 -2.29
N GLY A 37 -11.54 17.02 -3.50
CA GLY A 37 -11.94 15.92 -4.36
C GLY A 37 -11.08 14.68 -4.21
N GLN A 38 -11.67 13.62 -3.65
CA GLN A 38 -11.05 12.30 -3.61
C GLN A 38 -10.70 11.92 -5.06
N ILE A 39 -9.41 11.89 -5.41
CA ILE A 39 -8.92 11.76 -6.79
C ILE A 39 -9.56 10.57 -7.53
N LEU A 40 -9.76 9.46 -6.82
CA LEU A 40 -10.34 8.23 -7.33
C LEU A 40 -11.87 8.28 -7.52
N ASN A 41 -12.51 9.28 -6.91
CA ASN A 41 -13.95 9.54 -7.02
C ASN A 41 -14.25 10.82 -7.84
N SER A 42 -13.23 11.38 -8.50
CA SER A 42 -13.41 12.47 -9.45
C SER A 42 -14.18 11.98 -10.67
N PRO A 43 -15.16 12.74 -11.19
CA PRO A 43 -15.87 12.40 -12.43
C PRO A 43 -14.94 12.10 -13.62
N PHE A 44 -13.74 12.70 -13.64
CA PHE A 44 -12.76 12.48 -14.71
C PHE A 44 -12.15 11.06 -14.69
N LEU A 45 -11.98 10.44 -13.51
CA LEU A 45 -11.26 9.16 -13.37
C LEU A 45 -12.15 8.00 -12.93
N THR A 46 -13.37 8.26 -12.46
CA THR A 46 -14.27 7.23 -11.89
C THR A 46 -14.47 6.04 -12.85
N ASP A 47 -14.73 6.31 -14.13
CA ASP A 47 -15.00 5.26 -15.13
C ASP A 47 -13.72 4.60 -15.70
N PHE A 48 -12.53 5.07 -15.30
CA PHE A 48 -11.24 4.56 -15.77
C PHE A 48 -10.49 3.83 -14.66
N LEU A 49 -10.16 4.54 -13.59
CA LEU A 49 -9.37 4.01 -12.46
C LEU A 49 -10.24 3.66 -11.25
N GLY A 50 -11.42 4.30 -11.11
CA GLY A 50 -12.30 4.08 -9.96
C GLY A 50 -12.85 2.65 -9.88
N HIS A 51 -13.19 2.06 -11.03
CA HIS A 51 -13.76 0.71 -11.10
C HIS A 51 -12.83 -0.36 -10.54
N GLY A 52 -11.57 -0.41 -10.98
CA GLY A 52 -10.59 -1.40 -10.50
C GLY A 52 -10.28 -1.26 -9.00
N VAL A 53 -10.30 -0.04 -8.46
CA VAL A 53 -10.04 0.20 -7.04
C VAL A 53 -11.17 -0.35 -6.15
N ARG A 54 -12.42 -0.30 -6.61
CA ARG A 54 -13.61 -0.69 -5.81
C ARG A 54 -13.99 -2.17 -5.95
N GLN A 55 -13.53 -2.86 -6.98
CA GLN A 55 -13.93 -4.24 -7.27
C GLN A 55 -13.14 -5.33 -6.51
N LEU A 56 -12.19 -4.94 -5.68
CA LEU A 56 -11.34 -5.87 -4.96
C LEU A 56 -12.09 -6.59 -3.82
N SER A 57 -12.50 -7.82 -4.08
CA SER A 57 -13.24 -8.66 -3.11
C SER A 57 -12.31 -9.41 -2.14
N GLU A 58 -12.81 -9.69 -0.92
CA GLU A 58 -12.08 -10.49 0.09
C GLU A 58 -11.64 -11.87 -0.44
N PRO A 59 -12.46 -12.63 -1.19
CA PRO A 59 -12.01 -13.90 -1.78
C PRO A 59 -10.86 -13.73 -2.78
N PHE A 60 -10.83 -12.62 -3.53
CA PHE A 60 -9.82 -12.39 -4.57
C PHE A 60 -8.48 -11.87 -4.01
N PHE A 61 -8.53 -10.98 -3.01
CA PHE A 61 -7.34 -10.53 -2.28
C PHE A 61 -7.71 -10.23 -0.81
N PRO A 62 -7.54 -11.18 0.10
CA PRO A 62 -8.02 -11.06 1.48
C PRO A 62 -7.37 -9.91 2.26
N SER A 63 -8.13 -9.26 3.15
CA SER A 63 -7.54 -8.39 4.16
C SER A 63 -6.73 -9.21 5.17
N GLY A 64 -5.62 -8.68 5.64
CA GLY A 64 -4.76 -9.32 6.63
C GLY A 64 -3.29 -8.95 6.47
N PHE A 65 -2.44 -9.74 7.11
CA PHE A 65 -1.00 -9.62 7.02
C PHE A 65 -0.48 -10.44 5.85
N TYR A 66 0.51 -9.89 5.16
CA TYR A 66 1.22 -10.55 4.09
C TYR A 66 2.72 -10.47 4.34
N ARG A 67 3.38 -11.62 4.25
CA ARG A 67 4.83 -11.66 4.07
C ARG A 67 5.12 -11.47 2.59
N PHE A 68 6.08 -10.60 2.26
CA PHE A 68 6.61 -10.53 0.92
C PHE A 68 8.09 -10.89 0.87
N THR A 69 8.53 -11.38 -0.28
CA THR A 69 9.95 -11.58 -0.58
C THR A 69 10.25 -11.13 -1.99
N ARG A 70 11.41 -10.48 -2.16
CA ARG A 70 11.94 -10.06 -3.47
C ARG A 70 13.46 -9.95 -3.43
N ARG A 71 14.10 -9.90 -4.60
CA ARG A 71 15.51 -9.50 -4.68
C ARG A 71 15.69 -8.08 -4.16
N SER A 72 16.79 -7.81 -3.48
CA SER A 72 17.16 -6.47 -3.06
C SER A 72 17.56 -5.64 -4.27
N PHE A 73 17.15 -4.37 -4.31
CA PHE A 73 17.59 -3.46 -5.36
C PHE A 73 18.92 -2.77 -5.05
N ILE A 74 19.27 -2.71 -3.75
CA ILE A 74 20.43 -1.95 -3.25
C ILE A 74 21.61 -2.83 -2.84
N SER A 75 21.38 -4.13 -2.65
CA SER A 75 22.40 -5.11 -2.29
C SER A 75 22.32 -6.30 -3.24
N ASN A 76 23.31 -6.44 -4.12
CA ASN A 76 23.33 -7.50 -5.12
C ASN A 76 23.43 -8.87 -4.45
N GLY A 77 22.72 -9.86 -5.00
CA GLY A 77 22.71 -11.24 -4.46
C GLY A 77 21.77 -11.44 -3.28
N GLN A 78 21.42 -10.39 -2.53
CA GLN A 78 20.55 -10.49 -1.36
C GLN A 78 19.06 -10.35 -1.70
N PHE A 79 18.23 -10.81 -0.76
CA PHE A 79 16.78 -10.69 -0.78
C PHE A 79 16.30 -9.78 0.34
N ILE A 80 15.08 -9.26 0.18
CA ILE A 80 14.35 -8.56 1.23
C ILE A 80 13.15 -9.42 1.60
N VAL A 81 13.01 -9.74 2.87
CA VAL A 81 11.78 -10.24 3.48
C VAL A 81 11.12 -9.11 4.26
N GLY A 82 9.84 -8.89 4.02
CA GLY A 82 9.10 -7.84 4.73
C GLY A 82 7.66 -8.23 5.00
N LEU A 83 7.00 -7.40 5.81
CA LEU A 83 5.62 -7.57 6.23
C LEU A 83 4.81 -6.35 5.82
N VAL A 84 3.62 -6.59 5.28
CA VAL A 84 2.62 -5.56 5.04
C VAL A 84 1.28 -5.98 5.62
N GLN A 85 0.45 -4.99 5.92
CA GLN A 85 -0.96 -5.14 6.25
C GLN A 85 -1.80 -4.63 5.08
N VAL A 86 -2.72 -5.45 4.61
CA VAL A 86 -3.75 -5.11 3.62
C VAL A 86 -5.09 -5.00 4.34
N PHE A 87 -5.82 -3.94 4.09
CA PHE A 87 -7.12 -3.69 4.71
C PHE A 87 -8.04 -2.87 3.79
N ARG A 88 -9.35 -3.02 3.98
CA ARG A 88 -10.37 -2.28 3.22
C ARG A 88 -10.88 -1.09 4.02
N GLY A 89 -10.97 0.07 3.38
CA GLY A 89 -11.62 1.26 3.92
C GLY A 89 -13.15 1.19 3.79
N GLN A 90 -13.83 2.19 4.34
CA GLN A 90 -15.29 2.28 4.31
C GLN A 90 -15.85 2.36 2.88
N ASP A 91 -15.11 3.01 1.97
CA ASP A 91 -15.52 3.18 0.57
C ASP A 91 -15.19 1.97 -0.34
N GLY A 92 -14.86 0.82 0.26
CA GLY A 92 -14.45 -0.39 -0.47
C GLY A 92 -13.04 -0.35 -1.06
N ILE A 93 -12.32 0.76 -0.88
CA ILE A 93 -10.94 0.94 -1.34
C ILE A 93 -10.01 0.03 -0.53
N THR A 94 -9.16 -0.73 -1.21
CA THR A 94 -8.15 -1.57 -0.56
C THR A 94 -6.84 -0.80 -0.40
N PHE A 95 -6.30 -0.80 0.81
CA PHE A 95 -5.05 -0.14 1.17
C PHE A 95 -4.00 -1.15 1.61
N VAL A 96 -2.74 -0.75 1.43
CA VAL A 96 -1.58 -1.45 1.98
C VAL A 96 -0.77 -0.52 2.87
N LYS A 97 -0.27 -1.04 3.98
CA LYS A 97 0.67 -0.36 4.87
C LYS A 97 1.80 -1.30 5.24
N GLY A 98 3.01 -0.80 5.26
CA GLY A 98 4.16 -1.57 5.73
C GLY A 98 5.29 -0.68 6.21
N PHE A 99 6.38 -1.32 6.60
CA PHE A 99 7.59 -0.65 7.06
C PHE A 99 8.80 -1.25 6.38
N GLU A 100 9.69 -0.41 5.87
CA GLU A 100 11.00 -0.83 5.38
C GLU A 100 11.77 -1.59 6.47
N ALA A 101 12.63 -2.54 6.09
CA ALA A 101 13.47 -3.24 7.06
C ALA A 101 14.43 -2.25 7.75
N ARG A 102 14.62 -2.39 9.07
CA ARG A 102 15.55 -1.54 9.83
C ARG A 102 16.96 -1.60 9.25
N GLU A 103 17.40 -2.80 8.91
CA GLU A 103 18.69 -3.05 8.29
C GLU A 103 18.86 -2.36 6.94
N ALA A 104 17.82 -2.39 6.09
CA ALA A 104 17.82 -1.67 4.82
C ALA A 104 17.87 -0.15 5.00
N MET A 105 17.26 0.40 6.06
CA MET A 105 17.40 1.82 6.40
C MET A 105 18.83 2.15 6.86
N ARG A 106 19.40 1.34 7.77
CA ARG A 106 20.78 1.50 8.24
C ARG A 106 21.78 1.44 7.09
N PHE A 107 21.62 0.49 6.18
CA PHE A 107 22.47 0.33 5.00
C PHE A 107 22.50 1.59 4.13
N GLN A 108 21.40 2.33 4.05
CA GLN A 108 21.29 3.58 3.29
C GLN A 108 21.61 4.83 4.14
N GLY A 109 22.03 4.68 5.39
CA GLY A 109 22.25 5.80 6.31
C GLY A 109 20.97 6.55 6.70
N LEU A 110 19.81 5.92 6.58
CA LEU A 110 18.51 6.53 6.86
C LEU A 110 18.03 6.22 8.29
N SER A 111 17.16 7.09 8.82
CA SER A 111 16.55 6.90 10.15
C SER A 111 15.73 5.60 10.23
N GLU A 112 15.96 4.80 11.27
CA GLU A 112 15.21 3.58 11.58
C GLU A 112 13.87 3.85 12.29
N SER A 113 13.50 5.12 12.47
CA SER A 113 12.26 5.47 13.15
C SER A 113 11.05 4.88 12.41
N PRO A 114 9.98 4.46 13.12
CA PRO A 114 8.77 3.95 12.49
C PRO A 114 8.22 4.93 11.45
N ARG A 115 8.26 6.23 11.76
CA ARG A 115 7.81 7.31 10.89
C ARG A 115 8.56 7.39 9.55
N SER A 116 9.87 7.13 9.55
CA SER A 116 10.70 7.19 8.34
C SER A 116 10.61 5.91 7.51
N ARG A 117 10.32 4.78 8.15
CA ARG A 117 10.20 3.46 7.52
C ARG A 117 8.85 3.19 6.90
N GLU A 118 7.82 3.89 7.35
CA GLU A 118 6.45 3.66 6.93
C GLU A 118 6.25 3.98 5.45
N PHE A 119 5.66 3.02 4.75
CA PHE A 119 5.12 3.21 3.40
C PHE A 119 3.64 2.84 3.38
N ARG A 120 2.91 3.46 2.46
CA ARG A 120 1.47 3.23 2.25
C ARG A 120 1.16 3.20 0.77
N GLY A 121 0.05 2.55 0.42
CA GLY A 121 -0.38 2.48 -0.96
C GLY A 121 -1.83 2.08 -1.11
N LEU A 122 -2.30 2.16 -2.36
CA LEU A 122 -3.59 1.61 -2.79
C LEU A 122 -3.37 0.28 -3.51
N VAL A 123 -4.38 -0.57 -3.48
CA VAL A 123 -4.45 -1.83 -4.23
C VAL A 123 -5.70 -1.79 -5.11
N SER A 124 -5.55 -2.12 -6.39
CA SER A 124 -6.63 -2.19 -7.39
C SER A 124 -6.66 -3.57 -8.04
N ALA A 125 -7.85 -4.01 -8.46
CA ALA A 125 -8.02 -5.19 -9.31
C ALA A 125 -7.47 -4.88 -10.72
N HIS A 126 -6.66 -5.80 -11.26
CA HIS A 126 -6.08 -5.70 -12.60
C HIS A 126 -6.07 -7.07 -13.25
N GLU A 127 -6.92 -7.27 -14.26
CA GLU A 127 -7.08 -8.55 -14.98
C GLU A 127 -7.24 -9.75 -14.03
N ASP A 128 -6.27 -10.67 -14.00
CA ASP A 128 -6.26 -11.87 -13.16
C ASP A 128 -5.52 -11.68 -11.81
N GLY A 129 -5.09 -10.45 -11.54
CA GLY A 129 -4.31 -10.10 -10.36
C GLY A 129 -4.67 -8.75 -9.74
N VAL A 130 -3.71 -8.22 -9.00
CA VAL A 130 -3.80 -6.96 -8.27
C VAL A 130 -2.61 -6.09 -8.58
N ALA A 131 -2.87 -4.79 -8.74
CA ALA A 131 -1.81 -3.79 -8.84
C ALA A 131 -1.72 -2.96 -7.56
N PHE A 132 -0.51 -2.56 -7.23
CA PHE A 132 -0.21 -1.72 -6.07
C PHE A 132 0.48 -0.45 -6.53
N MET A 133 0.06 0.68 -5.97
CA MET A 133 0.83 1.92 -6.04
C MET A 133 1.25 2.29 -4.62
N ILE A 134 2.54 2.18 -4.32
CA ILE A 134 3.08 2.36 -2.96
C ILE A 134 4.07 3.51 -2.94
N SER A 135 4.00 4.33 -1.89
CA SER A 135 4.91 5.44 -1.64
C SER A 135 5.41 5.46 -0.20
N ARG A 136 6.62 5.98 0.00
CA ARG A 136 7.12 6.36 1.32
C ARG A 136 6.62 7.75 1.69
N ARG A 137 6.65 8.06 2.98
CA ARG A 137 6.20 9.36 3.48
C ARG A 137 6.99 10.51 2.83
N ARG A 138 6.27 11.44 2.18
CA ARG A 138 6.84 12.61 1.46
C ARG A 138 7.83 12.25 0.35
N ALA A 139 7.78 11.02 -0.17
CA ALA A 139 8.56 10.65 -1.34
C ALA A 139 7.84 11.05 -2.62
N MET A 140 8.60 11.53 -3.60
CA MET A 140 8.11 11.72 -4.97
C MET A 140 8.23 10.43 -5.80
N THR A 141 8.83 9.38 -5.23
CA THR A 141 9.00 8.08 -5.86
C THR A 141 7.91 7.12 -5.42
N TYR A 142 7.49 6.29 -6.38
CA TYR A 142 6.48 5.26 -6.19
C TYR A 142 7.04 3.93 -6.70
N SER A 143 6.61 2.84 -6.06
CA SER A 143 6.74 1.52 -6.64
C SER A 143 5.40 1.07 -7.18
N PHE A 144 5.44 0.49 -8.38
CA PHE A 144 4.32 -0.25 -8.94
C PHE A 144 4.56 -1.74 -8.71
N ASN A 145 3.59 -2.45 -8.13
CA ASN A 145 3.64 -3.90 -8.07
C ASN A 145 2.48 -4.49 -8.87
N TYR A 146 2.71 -5.60 -9.56
CA TYR A 146 1.66 -6.46 -10.07
C TYR A 146 1.82 -7.83 -9.45
N LEU A 147 0.72 -8.45 -8.98
CA LEU A 147 0.73 -9.78 -8.42
C LEU A 147 -0.51 -10.54 -8.87
N ALA A 148 -0.33 -11.74 -9.43
CA ALA A 148 -1.41 -12.67 -9.75
C ALA A 148 -1.43 -13.83 -8.75
N ARG A 149 -2.61 -14.36 -8.45
CA ARG A 149 -2.75 -15.50 -7.53
C ARG A 149 -2.18 -16.75 -8.18
N ILE A 150 -1.43 -17.54 -7.40
CA ILE A 150 -0.91 -18.83 -7.86
C ILE A 150 -1.74 -19.93 -7.25
N GLY A 151 -2.12 -20.91 -8.07
CA GLY A 151 -2.67 -22.17 -7.60
C GLY A 151 -1.65 -22.86 -6.69
N SER A 152 -1.95 -22.94 -5.41
CA SER A 152 -1.16 -23.64 -4.39
C SER A 152 -2.13 -24.40 -3.48
N MET A 153 -1.65 -25.39 -2.72
CA MET A 153 -2.53 -26.22 -1.88
C MET A 153 -3.41 -25.40 -0.94
N GLU A 154 -2.89 -24.30 -0.38
CA GLU A 154 -3.63 -23.39 0.50
C GLU A 154 -4.13 -22.11 -0.22
N ASN A 155 -3.84 -21.95 -1.52
CA ASN A 155 -4.18 -20.79 -2.34
C ASN A 155 -3.85 -19.43 -1.69
N ASN A 156 -2.79 -19.37 -0.88
CA ASN A 156 -2.38 -18.18 -0.10
C ASN A 156 -1.16 -17.46 -0.70
N PHE A 157 -0.78 -17.77 -1.94
CA PHE A 157 0.37 -17.15 -2.61
C PHE A 157 -0.01 -16.32 -3.84
N TRP A 158 0.70 -15.21 -4.01
CA TRP A 158 0.69 -14.39 -5.21
C TRP A 158 2.11 -14.16 -5.70
N LEU A 159 2.28 -14.17 -7.02
CA LEU A 159 3.54 -13.91 -7.69
C LEU A 159 3.35 -12.83 -8.74
N GLY A 160 4.36 -11.99 -8.86
CA GLY A 160 4.50 -11.10 -9.99
C GLY A 160 5.79 -10.32 -9.83
N TYR A 161 5.71 -9.00 -9.85
CA TYR A 161 6.89 -8.15 -9.85
C TYR A 161 6.65 -6.82 -9.16
N VAL A 162 7.76 -6.19 -8.76
CA VAL A 162 7.83 -4.79 -8.35
C VAL A 162 8.70 -4.03 -9.32
N ALA A 163 8.24 -2.85 -9.74
CA ALA A 163 8.97 -1.88 -10.52
C ALA A 163 9.17 -0.58 -9.73
N ARG A 164 10.37 -0.01 -9.76
CA ARG A 164 10.68 1.31 -9.16
C ARG A 164 11.02 2.32 -10.26
N THR A 165 10.55 3.56 -10.08
CA THR A 165 10.72 4.63 -11.07
C THR A 165 12.15 5.18 -11.13
N VAL A 166 12.92 5.03 -10.05
CA VAL A 166 14.31 5.50 -9.93
C VAL A 166 15.29 4.34 -9.89
N ARG A 167 16.52 4.59 -10.37
CA ARG A 167 17.64 3.68 -10.15
C ARG A 167 18.21 3.97 -8.77
N ASP A 168 18.06 3.05 -7.83
CA ASP A 168 18.83 3.08 -6.58
C ASP A 168 19.71 1.82 -6.57
N GLY A 169 20.97 1.95 -6.99
CA GLY A 169 21.95 0.85 -7.00
C GLY A 169 22.02 0.05 -8.30
N SER A 170 21.95 -1.29 -8.17
CA SER A 170 22.25 -2.41 -9.11
C SER A 170 21.93 -2.28 -10.60
N GLY A 171 21.17 -1.27 -11.02
CA GLY A 171 20.74 -1.05 -12.40
C GLY A 171 19.38 -1.69 -12.73
N GLU A 172 18.97 -2.73 -12.00
CA GLU A 172 17.66 -3.36 -12.15
C GLU A 172 16.56 -2.49 -11.52
N ARG A 173 15.52 -2.20 -12.31
CA ARG A 173 14.34 -1.44 -11.86
C ARG A 173 13.15 -2.32 -11.57
N VAL A 174 13.19 -3.58 -12.03
CA VAL A 174 12.10 -4.54 -11.91
C VAL A 174 12.64 -5.86 -11.42
N THR A 175 11.95 -6.48 -10.46
CA THR A 175 12.31 -7.82 -9.97
C THR A 175 11.06 -8.61 -9.57
N ARG A 176 11.18 -9.94 -9.53
CA ARG A 176 10.08 -10.82 -9.08
C ARG A 176 9.75 -10.55 -7.61
N MET A 177 8.47 -10.66 -7.29
CA MET A 177 7.96 -10.44 -5.94
C MET A 177 6.91 -11.50 -5.62
N VAL A 178 7.06 -12.10 -4.44
CA VAL A 178 6.14 -13.11 -3.90
C VAL A 178 5.45 -12.51 -2.69
N TYR A 179 4.14 -12.72 -2.58
CA TYR A 179 3.33 -12.42 -1.41
C TYR A 179 2.69 -13.70 -0.90
N GLU A 180 2.67 -13.85 0.41
CA GLU A 180 2.03 -14.93 1.13
C GLU A 180 1.07 -14.34 2.16
N HIS A 181 -0.20 -14.75 2.10
CA HIS A 181 -1.21 -14.32 3.06
C HIS A 181 -1.07 -15.12 4.37
N LEU A 182 -0.86 -14.40 5.47
CA LEU A 182 -0.69 -14.97 6.81
C LEU A 182 -1.98 -14.93 7.65
N GLY A 183 -3.09 -14.48 7.07
CA GLY A 183 -4.34 -14.26 7.79
C GLY A 183 -4.39 -12.92 8.54
N ARG A 184 -5.29 -12.81 9.51
CA ARG A 184 -5.56 -11.57 10.27
C ARG A 184 -4.95 -11.59 11.68
N GLU A 185 -4.45 -12.75 12.09
CA GLU A 185 -3.92 -12.97 13.43
C GLU A 185 -2.52 -12.37 13.59
N PHE A 186 -2.29 -11.74 14.75
CA PHE A 186 -1.00 -11.15 15.06
C PHE A 186 0.10 -12.19 15.27
N GLY A 187 -0.22 -13.42 15.71
CA GLY A 187 0.77 -14.47 15.98
C GLY A 187 1.67 -14.78 14.77
N PRO A 188 1.08 -15.23 13.63
CA PRO A 188 1.83 -15.43 12.38
C PRO A 188 2.53 -14.16 11.88
N ALA A 189 1.88 -13.00 12.00
CA ALA A 189 2.44 -11.72 11.58
C ALA A 189 3.69 -11.32 12.39
N LEU A 190 3.69 -11.50 13.72
CA LEU A 190 4.85 -11.25 14.58
C LEU A 190 5.99 -12.23 14.28
N ALA A 191 5.67 -13.51 14.01
CA ALA A 191 6.68 -14.48 13.61
C ALA A 191 7.38 -14.05 12.31
N ALA A 192 6.62 -13.64 11.29
CA ALA A 192 7.18 -13.13 10.04
C ALA A 192 7.92 -11.79 10.21
N ALA A 193 7.45 -10.91 11.11
CA ALA A 193 8.10 -9.64 11.41
C ALA A 193 9.52 -9.84 11.98
N ARG A 194 9.72 -10.87 12.80
CA ARG A 194 11.03 -11.19 13.40
C ARG A 194 12.05 -11.69 12.38
N SER A 195 11.60 -12.30 11.29
CA SER A 195 12.44 -12.74 10.17
C SER A 195 12.49 -11.73 9.01
N SER A 196 12.03 -10.49 9.22
CA SER A 196 12.05 -9.45 8.19
C SER A 196 13.41 -8.74 8.17
N GLY A 197 13.96 -8.50 6.99
CA GLY A 197 15.33 -8.00 6.85
C GLY A 197 15.94 -8.32 5.49
N PHE A 198 17.26 -8.12 5.40
CA PHE A 198 18.03 -8.79 4.36
C PHE A 198 18.05 -10.30 4.64
N ALA A 199 18.03 -11.08 3.57
CA ALA A 199 18.15 -12.53 3.64
C ALA A 199 19.06 -13.01 2.51
N GLU A 200 19.88 -14.02 2.79
CA GLU A 200 20.58 -14.76 1.75
C GLU A 200 19.61 -15.73 1.07
N GLU A 201 19.97 -16.19 -0.13
CA GLU A 201 19.14 -17.13 -0.88
C GLU A 201 18.87 -18.42 -0.10
N ALA A 202 19.86 -18.89 0.67
CA ALA A 202 19.78 -20.09 1.48
C ALA A 202 18.80 -19.95 2.67
N ASP A 203 18.54 -18.72 3.13
CA ASP A 203 17.65 -18.43 4.25
C ASP A 203 16.19 -18.26 3.81
N LEU A 204 15.93 -18.26 2.50
CA LEU A 204 14.58 -18.15 1.98
C LEU A 204 13.78 -19.41 2.22
N MET A 205 12.48 -19.22 2.50
CA MET A 205 11.55 -20.34 2.51
C MET A 205 11.57 -21.07 1.16
N PRO A 206 11.60 -22.42 1.15
CA PRO A 206 11.78 -23.19 -0.08
C PRO A 206 10.81 -22.79 -1.20
N TYR A 207 9.55 -22.55 -0.86
CA TYR A 207 8.55 -22.16 -1.85
C TYR A 207 8.72 -20.71 -2.34
N HIS A 208 9.13 -19.77 -1.48
CA HIS A 208 9.48 -18.41 -1.90
C HIS A 208 10.66 -18.43 -2.88
N ARG A 209 11.70 -19.21 -2.56
CA ARG A 209 12.87 -19.38 -3.44
C ARG A 209 12.46 -19.97 -4.80
N HIS A 210 11.63 -21.02 -4.79
CA HIS A 210 11.11 -21.63 -6.01
C HIS A 210 10.39 -20.61 -6.91
N LEU A 211 9.49 -19.80 -6.33
CA LEU A 211 8.71 -18.81 -7.07
C LEU A 211 9.56 -17.61 -7.56
N LEU A 212 10.56 -17.19 -6.79
CA LEU A 212 11.42 -16.06 -7.16
C LEU A 212 12.38 -16.36 -8.30
N ARG A 213 12.71 -17.64 -8.52
CA ARG A 213 13.66 -18.12 -9.54
C ARG A 213 14.95 -17.28 -9.55
N PRO A 214 15.75 -17.29 -8.46
CA PRO A 214 16.93 -16.44 -8.29
C PRO A 214 17.91 -16.46 -9.48
N ASP A 215 18.12 -17.63 -10.06
CA ASP A 215 19.06 -17.86 -11.16
C ASP A 215 18.56 -17.39 -12.53
N VAL A 216 17.30 -16.99 -12.63
CA VAL A 216 16.68 -16.58 -13.89
C VAL A 216 16.43 -15.07 -13.85
N PRO A 217 17.06 -14.29 -14.74
CA PRO A 217 16.80 -12.85 -14.82
C PRO A 217 15.30 -12.54 -15.02
N PHE A 218 14.88 -11.37 -14.55
CA PHE A 218 13.57 -10.83 -14.91
C PHE A 218 13.60 -10.46 -16.41
N ARG A 219 12.58 -10.86 -17.18
CA ARG A 219 12.46 -10.59 -18.62
C ARG A 219 11.12 -9.93 -18.89
#